data_AF-A0A176Z6F7-F1
#
_entry.id   AF-A0A176Z6F7-F1
#
_cell.length_a   1.000
_cell.length_b   1.000
_cell.length_c   1.000
_cell.angle_alpha   90.00
_cell.angle_beta   90.00
_cell.angle_gamma   90.00
#
_symmetry.space_group_name_H-M   'P 1'
#
loop_
_entity.id
_entity.type
_entity.pdbx_description
1 polymer ?
#
loop_
_entity_poly.entity_id
_entity_poly.type
_entity_poly.pdbx_seq_one_letter_code
_entity_poly.pdbx_strand_id
1 'polypeptide(L)'
;MLLVLSLFGFFAAVCVGAIYYAGDLSRLQAVRSAEESRAALRDVTDPAELDQAIKQYPSNRLLRLVALANEDVNDIDAAARRLLDEAAARPLPMLGDLGTASRNDLDALRRDLKTAEANVATFAPRYDALLTSARENVEKDVRSLNVGDERLTSFMAMIDEQHGAWTALTSNMLIARADYYNAYEKCVALLVREFGIYRVTNGQFVFPFQSTANGYNRAATAMTDAAKRSSELDGERASLRQSALSRWKAFVED
;
A
#
# COMPACT_ATOMS: atom_id res chain seq x y z
N MET A 1 -67.27 3.83 -19.43
CA MET A 1 -66.34 2.67 -19.56
C MET A 1 -65.34 2.85 -20.70
N LEU A 2 -65.77 3.20 -21.92
CA LEU A 2 -64.89 3.47 -23.08
C LEU A 2 -63.82 4.55 -22.85
N LEU A 3 -64.18 5.65 -22.17
CA LEU A 3 -63.27 6.77 -21.91
C LEU A 3 -62.17 6.42 -20.88
N VAL A 4 -62.48 5.55 -19.92
CA VAL A 4 -61.53 5.04 -18.91
C VAL A 4 -60.53 4.06 -19.55
N LEU A 5 -61.01 3.17 -20.43
CA LEU A 5 -60.16 2.24 -21.19
C LEU A 5 -59.20 2.97 -22.15
N SER A 6 -59.66 4.07 -22.76
CA SER A 6 -58.83 4.86 -23.68
C SER A 6 -57.73 5.65 -22.94
N LEU A 7 -58.04 6.22 -21.77
CA LEU A 7 -57.06 6.87 -20.88
C LEU A 7 -56.02 5.88 -20.34
N PHE A 8 -56.45 4.67 -19.97
CA PHE A 8 -55.54 3.63 -19.48
C PHE A 8 -54.59 3.13 -20.58
N GLY A 9 -55.07 2.98 -21.81
CA GLY A 9 -54.24 2.63 -22.98
C GLY A 9 -53.21 3.70 -23.33
N PHE A 10 -53.59 4.99 -23.25
CA PHE A 10 -52.66 6.09 -23.48
C PHE A 10 -51.60 6.19 -22.38
N PHE A 11 -52.00 6.00 -21.12
CA PHE A 11 -51.08 5.98 -19.98
C PHE A 11 -50.09 4.82 -20.08
N ALA A 12 -50.56 3.62 -20.45
CA ALA A 12 -49.69 2.46 -20.67
C ALA A 12 -48.70 2.70 -21.83
N ALA A 13 -49.14 3.29 -22.94
CA ALA A 13 -48.27 3.61 -24.08
C ALA A 13 -47.20 4.66 -23.72
N VAL A 14 -47.55 5.69 -22.94
CA VAL A 14 -46.61 6.70 -22.45
C VAL A 14 -45.62 6.09 -21.44
N CYS A 15 -46.07 5.21 -20.54
CA CYS A 15 -45.19 4.51 -19.60
C CYS A 15 -44.19 3.59 -20.33
N VAL A 16 -44.64 2.82 -21.32
CA VAL A 16 -43.76 1.94 -22.11
C VAL A 16 -42.77 2.77 -22.94
N GLY A 17 -43.21 3.88 -23.54
CA GLY A 17 -42.32 4.82 -24.22
C GLY A 17 -41.28 5.43 -23.28
N ALA A 18 -41.68 5.86 -22.08
CA ALA A 18 -40.77 6.42 -21.08
C ALA A 18 -39.74 5.39 -20.59
N ILE A 19 -40.12 4.12 -20.41
CA ILE A 19 -39.20 3.05 -20.03
C ILE A 19 -38.20 2.75 -21.15
N TYR A 20 -38.63 2.73 -22.41
CA TYR A 20 -37.75 2.52 -23.56
C TYR A 20 -36.75 3.66 -23.73
N TYR A 21 -37.20 4.92 -23.66
CA TYR A 21 -36.33 6.10 -23.73
C TYR A 21 -35.40 6.24 -22.51
N ALA A 22 -35.85 5.86 -21.31
CA ALA A 22 -35.00 5.85 -20.12
C ALA A 22 -33.86 4.82 -20.22
N GLY A 23 -34.12 3.67 -20.86
CA GLY A 23 -33.08 2.68 -21.15
C GLY A 23 -32.05 3.14 -22.18
N ASP A 24 -32.46 3.92 -23.18
CA ASP A 24 -31.53 4.46 -24.19
C ASP A 24 -30.69 5.63 -23.65
N LEU A 25 -31.30 6.49 -22.82
CA LEU A 25 -30.60 7.58 -22.13
C LEU A 25 -29.55 7.08 -21.14
N SER A 26 -29.82 6.02 -20.38
CA SER A 26 -28.84 5.44 -19.46
C SER A 26 -27.64 4.85 -20.21
N ARG A 27 -27.88 4.26 -21.39
CA ARG A 27 -26.82 3.75 -22.27
C ARG A 27 -25.97 4.87 -22.87
N LEU A 28 -26.59 5.95 -23.34
CA LEU A 28 -25.88 7.13 -23.85
C LEU A 28 -25.06 7.84 -22.76
N GLN A 29 -25.60 7.94 -21.55
CA GLN A 29 -24.86 8.47 -20.40
C GLN A 29 -23.66 7.59 -20.04
N ALA A 30 -23.78 6.27 -20.12
CA ALA A 30 -22.68 5.35 -19.86
C ALA A 30 -21.54 5.52 -20.89
N VAL A 31 -21.88 5.58 -22.19
CA VAL A 31 -20.90 5.79 -23.27
C VAL A 31 -20.19 7.13 -23.11
N ARG A 32 -20.95 8.21 -22.87
CA ARG A 32 -20.38 9.54 -22.66
C ARG A 32 -19.50 9.61 -21.41
N SER A 33 -19.92 8.97 -20.32
CA SER A 33 -19.12 8.91 -19.08
C SER A 33 -17.81 8.17 -19.32
N ALA A 34 -17.80 7.10 -20.13
CA ALA A 34 -16.59 6.37 -20.50
C ALA A 34 -15.66 7.21 -21.39
N GLU A 35 -16.19 7.89 -22.41
CA GLU A 35 -15.40 8.79 -23.27
C GLU A 35 -14.78 9.96 -22.50
N GLU A 36 -15.55 10.62 -21.64
CA GLU A 36 -15.06 11.71 -20.78
C GLU A 36 -13.96 11.22 -19.83
N SER A 37 -14.13 10.03 -19.25
CA SER A 37 -13.13 9.46 -18.35
C SER A 37 -11.87 9.05 -19.09
N ARG A 38 -12.00 8.47 -20.28
CA ARG A 38 -10.88 8.12 -21.14
C ARG A 38 -10.10 9.35 -21.55
N ALA A 39 -10.79 10.41 -21.96
CA ALA A 39 -10.17 11.68 -22.30
C ALA A 39 -9.42 12.28 -21.09
N ALA A 40 -10.04 12.26 -19.91
CA ALA A 40 -9.43 12.78 -18.69
C ALA A 40 -8.19 11.98 -18.26
N LEU A 41 -8.21 10.65 -18.39
CA LEU A 41 -7.11 9.78 -17.96
C LEU A 41 -6.03 9.57 -19.02
N ARG A 42 -6.25 9.98 -20.29
CA ARG A 42 -5.31 9.76 -21.40
C ARG A 42 -3.92 10.31 -21.08
N ASP A 43 -3.88 11.55 -20.59
CA ASP A 43 -2.63 12.28 -20.36
C ASP A 43 -2.11 12.14 -18.92
N VAL A 44 -2.84 11.46 -18.04
CA VAL A 44 -2.43 11.20 -16.65
C VAL A 44 -1.34 10.13 -16.64
N THR A 45 -0.08 10.51 -16.50
CA THR A 45 1.02 9.53 -16.51
C THR A 45 1.51 9.17 -15.11
N ASP A 46 1.26 10.06 -14.15
CA ASP A 46 1.56 9.89 -12.74
C ASP A 46 0.26 9.71 -11.93
N PRO A 47 0.15 8.70 -11.04
CA PRO A 47 -0.96 8.58 -10.09
C PRO A 47 -1.24 9.86 -9.28
N ALA A 48 -0.23 10.71 -9.03
CA ALA A 48 -0.40 11.98 -8.32
C ALA A 48 -1.22 13.02 -9.11
N GLU A 49 -1.28 12.92 -10.44
CA GLU A 49 -2.05 13.82 -11.31
C GLU A 49 -3.54 13.45 -11.36
N LEU A 50 -3.90 12.27 -10.86
CA LEU A 50 -5.24 11.71 -10.95
C LEU A 50 -6.27 12.62 -10.26
N ASP A 51 -5.94 13.18 -9.10
CA ASP A 51 -6.77 14.13 -8.35
C ASP A 51 -7.11 15.39 -9.18
N GLN A 52 -6.18 15.85 -10.01
CA GLN A 52 -6.38 17.01 -10.86
C GLN A 52 -7.28 16.68 -12.06
N ALA A 53 -7.15 15.49 -12.64
CA ALA A 53 -8.04 15.00 -13.69
C ALA A 53 -9.49 14.86 -13.19
N ILE A 54 -9.67 14.37 -11.95
CA ILE A 54 -10.99 14.21 -11.32
C ILE A 54 -11.69 15.56 -11.07
N LYS A 55 -10.94 16.59 -10.64
CA LYS A 55 -11.49 17.94 -10.40
C LYS A 55 -12.13 18.57 -11.64
N GLN A 56 -11.69 18.17 -12.84
CA GLN A 56 -12.25 18.67 -14.09
C GLN A 56 -13.63 18.06 -14.41
N TYR A 57 -13.92 16.86 -13.87
CA TYR A 57 -15.14 16.10 -14.16
C TYR A 57 -15.79 15.53 -12.88
N PRO A 58 -16.22 16.38 -11.93
CA PRO A 58 -16.66 15.93 -10.60
C PRO A 58 -17.95 15.09 -10.62
N SER A 59 -18.76 15.18 -11.68
CA SER A 59 -20.00 14.41 -11.84
C SER A 59 -19.78 13.03 -12.48
N ASN A 60 -18.58 12.75 -12.98
CA ASN A 60 -18.29 11.52 -13.69
C ASN A 60 -18.07 10.36 -12.70
N ARG A 61 -18.97 9.38 -12.72
CA ARG A 61 -18.96 8.27 -11.76
C ARG A 61 -17.75 7.36 -11.94
N LEU A 62 -17.29 7.14 -13.18
CA LEU A 62 -16.13 6.30 -13.47
C LEU A 62 -14.84 6.94 -12.94
N LEU A 63 -14.65 8.24 -13.16
CA LEU A 63 -13.51 8.96 -12.58
C LEU A 63 -13.55 8.96 -11.05
N ARG A 64 -14.74 9.02 -10.43
CA ARG A 64 -14.89 8.89 -8.98
C ARG A 64 -14.54 7.50 -8.46
N LEU A 65 -14.82 6.43 -9.22
CA LEU A 65 -14.35 5.08 -8.86
C LEU A 65 -12.83 5.00 -8.86
N VAL A 66 -12.18 5.52 -9.90
CA VAL A 66 -10.71 5.55 -9.97
C VAL A 66 -10.12 6.42 -8.86
N ALA A 67 -10.78 7.53 -8.50
CA ALA A 67 -10.42 8.35 -7.35
C ALA A 67 -10.41 7.55 -6.04
N LEU A 68 -11.51 6.86 -5.75
CA LEU A 68 -11.66 6.05 -4.55
C LEU A 68 -10.58 4.96 -4.47
N ALA A 69 -10.29 4.31 -5.59
CA ALA A 69 -9.24 3.30 -5.63
C ALA A 69 -7.82 3.86 -5.40
N ASN A 70 -7.54 5.08 -5.86
CA ASN A 70 -6.26 5.75 -5.65
C ASN A 70 -6.11 6.23 -4.20
N GLU A 71 -7.18 6.80 -3.63
CA GLU A 71 -7.25 7.20 -2.22
C GLU A 71 -7.03 5.99 -1.29
N ASP A 72 -7.72 4.88 -1.54
CA ASP A 72 -7.56 3.61 -0.84
C ASP A 72 -6.10 3.14 -0.78
N VAL A 73 -5.40 3.12 -1.92
CA VAL A 73 -3.97 2.76 -1.96
C VAL A 73 -3.10 3.72 -1.15
N ASN A 74 -3.36 5.02 -1.26
CA ASN A 74 -2.55 6.02 -0.58
C ASN A 74 -2.71 5.91 0.94
N ASP A 75 -3.93 5.66 1.42
CA ASP A 75 -4.21 5.44 2.83
C ASP A 75 -3.58 4.14 3.34
N ILE A 76 -3.68 3.05 2.57
CA ILE A 76 -3.05 1.76 2.90
C ILE A 76 -1.52 1.91 2.97
N ASP A 77 -0.87 2.52 1.98
CA ASP A 77 0.59 2.70 2.00
C ASP A 77 1.03 3.64 3.14
N ALA A 78 0.31 4.74 3.36
CA ALA A 78 0.62 5.66 4.44
C ALA A 78 0.51 4.98 5.81
N ALA A 79 -0.52 4.17 6.01
CA ALA A 79 -0.69 3.43 7.25
C ALA A 79 0.32 2.28 7.40
N ALA A 80 0.65 1.57 6.32
CA ALA A 80 1.72 0.56 6.32
C ALA A 80 3.05 1.17 6.78
N ARG A 81 3.41 2.35 6.25
CA ARG A 81 4.63 3.08 6.65
C ARG A 81 4.60 3.46 8.12
N ARG A 82 3.49 4.03 8.61
CA ARG A 82 3.35 4.37 10.04
C ARG A 82 3.54 3.15 10.93
N LEU A 83 2.89 2.04 10.60
CA LEU A 83 3.02 0.79 11.35
C LEU A 83 4.45 0.23 11.29
N LEU A 84 5.16 0.38 10.17
CA LEU A 84 6.57 -0.04 10.01
C LEU A 84 7.51 0.84 10.84
N ASP A 85 7.24 2.14 10.91
CA ASP A 85 8.05 3.10 11.65
C ASP A 85 7.85 2.97 13.17
N GLU A 86 6.64 2.60 13.61
CA GLU A 86 6.34 2.25 15.00
C GLU A 86 7.13 1.02 15.51
N ALA A 87 7.65 0.18 14.61
CA ALA A 87 8.38 -1.03 15.01
C ALA A 87 9.60 -0.67 15.88
N ALA A 88 10.38 0.33 15.47
CA ALA A 88 11.44 0.89 16.29
C ALA A 88 10.88 2.08 17.08
N ALA A 89 10.52 1.84 18.35
CA ALA A 89 9.96 2.86 19.25
C ALA A 89 10.86 4.11 19.42
N ARG A 90 12.14 4.01 19.06
CA ARG A 90 13.10 5.12 18.98
C ARG A 90 14.08 4.91 17.84
N PRO A 91 14.70 5.99 17.32
CA PRO A 91 15.82 5.88 16.39
C PRO A 91 16.93 5.03 16.99
N LEU A 92 17.42 4.06 16.22
CA LEU A 92 18.51 3.19 16.61
C LEU A 92 19.82 3.78 16.06
N PRO A 93 20.91 3.87 16.86
CA PRO A 93 22.21 4.28 16.36
C PRO A 93 22.66 3.37 15.21
N MET A 94 23.53 3.82 14.31
CA MET A 94 24.11 2.95 13.29
C MET A 94 25.36 2.24 13.83
N LEU A 95 25.75 1.12 13.22
CA LEU A 95 26.97 0.39 13.62
C LEU A 95 28.22 1.28 13.67
N GLY A 96 28.34 2.23 12.73
CA GLY A 96 29.47 3.16 12.68
C GLY A 96 29.54 4.13 13.87
N ASP A 97 28.41 4.37 14.54
CA ASP A 97 28.32 5.30 15.68
C ASP A 97 28.69 4.61 17.01
N LEU A 98 28.82 3.28 17.02
CA LEU A 98 29.03 2.49 18.24
C LEU A 98 30.49 2.47 18.72
N GLY A 99 31.40 3.16 18.03
CA GLY A 99 32.83 3.12 18.33
C GLY A 99 33.21 3.59 19.73
N THR A 100 32.38 4.46 20.33
CA THR A 100 32.57 5.00 21.69
C THR A 100 31.51 4.50 22.68
N ALA A 101 30.61 3.60 22.26
CA ALA A 101 29.53 3.09 23.08
C ALA A 101 30.09 2.31 24.28
N SER A 102 29.53 2.54 25.47
CA SER A 102 29.82 1.70 26.63
C SER A 102 29.17 0.33 26.48
N ARG A 103 29.64 -0.65 27.26
CA ARG A 103 28.99 -1.97 27.30
C ARG A 103 27.51 -1.88 27.65
N ASN A 104 27.15 -0.98 28.57
CA ASN A 104 25.77 -0.75 28.97
C ASN A 104 24.92 -0.19 27.82
N ASP A 105 25.50 0.69 26.99
CA ASP A 105 24.82 1.22 25.81
C ASP A 105 24.59 0.13 24.77
N LEU A 106 25.58 -0.75 24.56
CA LEU A 106 25.46 -1.90 23.65
C LEU A 106 24.40 -2.91 24.16
N ASP A 107 24.38 -3.20 25.47
CA ASP A 107 23.35 -4.05 26.06
C ASP A 107 21.94 -3.43 25.98
N ALA A 108 21.83 -2.10 26.11
CA ALA A 108 20.58 -1.38 25.90
C ALA A 108 20.11 -1.46 24.45
N LEU A 109 20.99 -1.15 23.50
CA LEU A 109 20.72 -1.26 22.07
C LEU A 109 20.28 -2.68 21.68
N ARG A 110 20.95 -3.70 22.22
CA ARG A 110 20.59 -5.09 21.98
C ARG A 110 19.16 -5.41 22.42
N ARG A 111 18.71 -4.88 23.56
CA ARG A 111 17.32 -5.05 24.01
C ARG A 111 16.36 -4.33 23.08
N ASP A 112 16.67 -3.09 22.69
CA ASP A 112 15.82 -2.32 21.77
C ASP A 112 15.66 -3.03 20.42
N LEU A 113 16.73 -3.62 19.88
CA LEU A 113 16.70 -4.36 18.62
C LEU A 113 15.78 -5.58 18.71
N LYS A 114 15.83 -6.33 19.82
CA LYS A 114 14.89 -7.44 20.06
C LYS A 114 13.46 -6.98 20.21
N THR A 115 13.24 -5.86 20.89
CA THR A 115 11.91 -5.25 20.99
C THR A 115 11.41 -4.83 19.61
N ALA A 116 12.25 -4.22 18.78
CA ALA A 116 11.89 -3.82 17.43
C ALA A 116 11.54 -5.02 16.55
N GLU A 117 12.35 -6.08 16.58
CA GLU A 117 12.07 -7.35 15.89
C GLU A 117 10.73 -7.96 16.36
N ALA A 118 10.47 -7.99 17.68
CA ALA A 118 9.21 -8.48 18.22
C ALA A 118 8.00 -7.61 17.81
N ASN A 119 8.17 -6.29 17.74
CA ASN A 119 7.12 -5.37 17.30
C ASN A 119 6.74 -5.62 15.83
N VAL A 120 7.71 -5.95 14.96
CA VAL A 120 7.43 -6.33 13.57
C VAL A 120 6.48 -7.53 13.51
N ALA A 121 6.61 -8.51 14.41
CA ALA A 121 5.70 -9.66 14.46
C ALA A 121 4.25 -9.29 14.83
N THR A 122 4.03 -8.14 15.47
CA THR A 122 2.68 -7.64 15.80
C THR A 122 2.00 -6.90 14.65
N PHE A 123 2.72 -6.64 13.56
CA PHE A 123 2.23 -5.85 12.44
C PHE A 123 1.12 -6.54 11.65
N ALA A 124 1.31 -7.82 11.31
CA ALA A 124 0.41 -8.56 10.43
C ALA A 124 -1.08 -8.45 10.82
N PRO A 125 -1.50 -8.72 12.08
CA PRO A 125 -2.90 -8.59 12.45
C PRO A 125 -3.42 -7.14 12.43
N ARG A 126 -2.56 -6.13 12.68
CA ARG A 126 -2.96 -4.71 12.60
C ARG A 126 -3.19 -4.28 11.15
N TYR A 127 -2.37 -4.78 10.25
CA TYR A 127 -2.48 -4.49 8.82
C TYR A 127 -3.66 -5.19 8.16
N ASP A 128 -3.95 -6.44 8.54
CA ASP A 128 -5.13 -7.17 8.07
C ASP A 128 -6.45 -6.47 8.48
N ALA A 129 -6.52 -6.00 9.73
CA ALA A 129 -7.66 -5.21 10.21
C ALA A 129 -7.82 -3.89 9.43
N LEU A 130 -6.70 -3.26 9.06
CA LEU A 130 -6.71 -2.04 8.25
C LEU A 130 -7.26 -2.30 6.85
N LEU A 131 -6.80 -3.35 6.18
CA LEU A 131 -7.28 -3.71 4.84
C LEU A 131 -8.76 -4.06 4.85
N THR A 132 -9.21 -4.80 5.86
CA THR A 132 -10.63 -5.11 6.04
C THR A 132 -11.47 -3.84 6.14
N SER A 133 -11.05 -2.90 7.00
CA SER A 133 -11.75 -1.62 7.16
C SER A 133 -11.71 -0.77 5.89
N ALA A 134 -10.57 -0.72 5.20
CA ALA A 134 -10.41 0.01 3.93
C ALA A 134 -11.37 -0.54 2.86
N ARG A 135 -11.42 -1.87 2.72
CA ARG A 135 -12.33 -2.56 1.79
C ARG A 135 -13.79 -2.25 2.08
N GLU A 136 -14.21 -2.31 3.35
CA GLU A 136 -15.59 -1.99 3.76
C GLU A 136 -15.97 -0.54 3.44
N ASN A 137 -15.05 0.40 3.66
CA ASN A 137 -15.27 1.82 3.36
C ASN A 137 -15.41 2.05 1.85
N VAL A 138 -14.50 1.47 1.05
CA VAL A 138 -14.58 1.53 -0.41
C VAL A 138 -15.90 0.95 -0.91
N GLU A 139 -16.31 -0.21 -0.41
CA GLU A 139 -17.59 -0.81 -0.83
C GLU A 139 -18.78 0.09 -0.53
N LYS A 140 -18.81 0.70 0.65
CA LYS A 140 -19.86 1.65 1.05
C LYS A 140 -19.89 2.87 0.11
N ASP A 141 -18.74 3.45 -0.18
CA ASP A 141 -18.64 4.64 -1.03
C ASP A 141 -19.01 4.34 -2.47
N VAL A 142 -18.58 3.20 -3.01
CA VAL A 142 -18.94 2.75 -4.37
C VAL A 142 -20.43 2.51 -4.49
N ARG A 143 -21.07 1.87 -3.50
CA ARG A 143 -22.53 1.67 -3.49
C ARG A 143 -23.28 3.01 -3.54
N SER A 144 -22.76 4.06 -2.91
CA SER A 144 -23.36 5.40 -2.95
C SER A 144 -23.37 6.04 -4.34
N LEU A 145 -22.45 5.60 -5.24
CA LEU A 145 -22.37 6.10 -6.60
C LEU A 145 -23.45 5.51 -7.52
N ASN A 146 -24.21 4.51 -7.07
CA ASN A 146 -25.25 3.82 -7.84
C ASN A 146 -24.73 3.40 -9.23
N VAL A 147 -23.53 2.82 -9.25
CA VAL A 147 -23.00 2.12 -10.43
C VAL A 147 -23.68 0.75 -10.50
N GLY A 148 -24.04 0.29 -11.69
CA GLY A 148 -24.77 -0.99 -11.84
C GLY A 148 -24.03 -2.17 -11.20
N ASP A 149 -24.77 -3.18 -10.74
CA ASP A 149 -24.24 -4.30 -9.93
C ASP A 149 -23.06 -5.04 -10.56
N GLU A 150 -23.07 -5.22 -11.88
CA GLU A 150 -21.96 -5.83 -12.62
C GLU A 150 -20.68 -5.01 -12.49
N ARG A 151 -20.79 -3.68 -12.67
CA ARG A 151 -19.66 -2.76 -12.57
C ARG A 151 -19.17 -2.60 -11.14
N LEU A 152 -20.07 -2.61 -10.15
CA LEU A 152 -19.72 -2.70 -8.73
C LEU A 152 -18.90 -3.96 -8.45
N THR A 153 -19.35 -5.11 -8.95
CA THR A 153 -18.68 -6.41 -8.73
C THR A 153 -17.28 -6.42 -9.34
N SER A 154 -17.13 -6.00 -10.60
CA SER A 154 -15.83 -5.90 -11.27
C SER A 154 -14.89 -4.92 -10.58
N PHE A 155 -15.40 -3.76 -10.13
CA PHE A 155 -14.61 -2.78 -9.38
C PHE A 155 -14.09 -3.36 -8.06
N MET A 156 -14.96 -4.00 -7.28
CA MET A 156 -14.56 -4.59 -5.99
C MET A 156 -13.55 -5.74 -6.17
N ALA A 157 -13.67 -6.53 -7.23
CA ALA A 157 -12.67 -7.56 -7.55
C ALA A 157 -11.28 -6.95 -7.82
N MET A 158 -11.21 -5.83 -8.54
CA MET A 158 -9.95 -5.13 -8.78
C MET A 158 -9.36 -4.50 -7.50
N ILE A 159 -10.21 -4.02 -6.58
CA ILE A 159 -9.78 -3.58 -5.25
C ILE A 159 -9.18 -4.75 -4.47
N ASP A 160 -9.83 -5.92 -4.47
CA ASP A 160 -9.35 -7.12 -3.78
C ASP A 160 -7.98 -7.57 -4.33
N GLU A 161 -7.79 -7.54 -5.66
CA GLU A 161 -6.49 -7.81 -6.30
C GLU A 161 -5.41 -6.78 -5.89
N GLN A 162 -5.80 -5.50 -5.84
CA GLN A 162 -4.92 -4.41 -5.41
C GLN A 162 -4.47 -4.61 -3.94
N HIS A 163 -5.41 -4.90 -3.04
CA HIS A 163 -5.12 -5.19 -1.62
C HIS A 163 -4.20 -6.41 -1.48
N GLY A 164 -4.41 -7.47 -2.27
CA GLY A 164 -3.54 -8.64 -2.30
C GLY A 164 -2.10 -8.28 -2.67
N ALA A 165 -1.90 -7.47 -3.72
CA ALA A 165 -0.58 -7.04 -4.15
C ALA A 165 0.13 -6.16 -3.09
N TRP A 166 -0.59 -5.23 -2.47
CA TRP A 166 -0.06 -4.40 -1.38
C TRP A 166 0.27 -5.20 -0.12
N THR A 167 -0.51 -6.25 0.17
CA THR A 167 -0.22 -7.19 1.25
C THR A 167 1.07 -7.95 1.02
N ALA A 168 1.28 -8.46 -0.19
CA ALA A 168 2.52 -9.17 -0.55
C ALA A 168 3.75 -8.26 -0.43
N LEU A 169 3.66 -7.03 -0.94
CA LEU A 169 4.73 -6.03 -0.83
C LEU A 169 5.05 -5.72 0.65
N THR A 170 4.03 -5.45 1.44
CA THR A 170 4.18 -5.09 2.86
C THR A 170 4.76 -6.26 3.66
N SER A 171 4.33 -7.49 3.39
CA SER A 171 4.90 -8.70 4.00
C SER A 171 6.40 -8.82 3.74
N ASN A 172 6.85 -8.59 2.50
CA ASN A 172 8.27 -8.60 2.17
C ASN A 172 9.05 -7.47 2.87
N MET A 173 8.45 -6.29 3.04
CA MET A 173 9.06 -5.19 3.80
C MET A 173 9.24 -5.55 5.27
N LEU A 174 8.27 -6.25 5.87
CA LEU A 174 8.37 -6.72 7.26
C LEU A 174 9.49 -7.75 7.42
N ILE A 175 9.59 -8.70 6.50
CA ILE A 175 10.66 -9.71 6.51
C ILE A 175 12.01 -9.03 6.44
N ALA A 176 12.21 -8.11 5.48
CA ALA A 176 13.46 -7.37 5.36
C ALA A 176 13.79 -6.56 6.62
N ARG A 177 12.79 -5.97 7.29
CA ARG A 177 12.99 -5.21 8.52
C ARG A 177 13.31 -6.10 9.72
N ALA A 178 12.68 -7.26 9.83
CA ALA A 178 13.01 -8.27 10.84
C ALA A 178 14.44 -8.80 10.64
N ASP A 179 14.81 -9.15 9.40
CA ASP A 179 16.17 -9.59 9.07
C ASP A 179 17.22 -8.52 9.40
N TYR A 180 16.91 -7.25 9.14
CA TYR A 180 17.78 -6.13 9.50
C TYR A 180 17.99 -6.05 11.02
N TYR A 181 16.92 -6.04 11.83
CA TYR A 181 17.02 -5.97 13.29
C TYR A 181 17.75 -7.19 13.87
N ASN A 182 17.46 -8.39 13.34
CA ASN A 182 18.10 -9.62 13.76
C ASN A 182 19.61 -9.64 13.46
N ALA A 183 19.99 -9.22 12.26
CA ALA A 183 21.39 -9.12 11.85
C ALA A 183 22.14 -8.06 12.68
N TYR A 184 21.49 -6.92 12.94
CA TYR A 184 22.06 -5.88 13.78
C TYR A 184 22.21 -6.36 15.24
N GLU A 185 21.23 -7.07 15.80
CA GLU A 185 21.33 -7.66 17.15
C GLU A 185 22.54 -8.59 17.26
N LYS A 186 22.79 -9.41 16.23
CA LYS A 186 23.96 -10.31 16.17
C LYS A 186 25.28 -9.55 16.16
N CYS A 187 25.39 -8.45 15.41
CA CYS A 187 26.56 -7.58 15.46
C CYS A 187 26.78 -7.03 16.88
N VAL A 188 25.74 -6.45 17.50
CA VAL A 188 25.82 -5.87 18.84
C VAL A 188 26.12 -6.92 19.89
N ALA A 189 25.56 -8.12 19.79
CA ALA A 189 25.83 -9.23 20.70
C ALA A 189 27.31 -9.65 20.67
N LEU A 190 27.96 -9.62 19.51
CA LEU A 190 29.40 -9.84 19.39
C LEU A 190 30.22 -8.71 20.03
N LEU A 191 29.80 -7.46 19.85
CA LEU A 191 30.43 -6.32 20.53
C LEU A 191 30.32 -6.41 22.05
N VAL A 192 29.14 -6.77 22.58
CA VAL A 192 28.96 -7.00 24.03
C VAL A 192 29.87 -8.12 24.54
N ARG A 193 29.94 -9.24 23.80
CA ARG A 193 30.73 -10.41 24.20
C ARG A 193 32.23 -10.11 24.26
N GLU A 194 32.71 -9.33 23.31
CA GLU A 194 34.13 -9.01 23.12
C GLU A 194 34.49 -7.64 23.67
N PHE A 195 33.64 -7.07 24.53
CA PHE A 195 33.81 -5.73 25.04
C PHE A 195 35.15 -5.58 25.79
N GLY A 196 35.92 -4.57 25.42
CA GLY A 196 37.28 -4.35 25.94
C GLY A 196 38.36 -5.22 25.29
N ILE A 197 37.99 -6.14 24.39
CA ILE A 197 38.93 -7.01 23.65
C ILE A 197 39.14 -6.48 22.22
N TYR A 198 38.08 -6.05 21.55
CA TYR A 198 38.19 -5.44 20.23
C TYR A 198 38.79 -4.03 20.30
N ARG A 199 39.33 -3.57 19.18
CA ARG A 199 39.75 -2.17 18.98
C ARG A 199 38.86 -1.50 17.95
N VAL A 200 38.75 -0.18 18.00
CA VAL A 200 38.07 0.62 16.97
C VAL A 200 39.12 1.40 16.20
N THR A 201 39.24 1.14 14.90
CA THR A 201 40.21 1.79 14.02
C THR A 201 39.46 2.38 12.82
N ASN A 202 39.54 3.68 12.60
CA ASN A 202 38.82 4.37 11.50
C ASN A 202 37.31 4.03 11.45
N GLY A 203 36.67 3.92 12.62
CA GLY A 203 35.24 3.56 12.72
C GLY A 203 34.93 2.06 12.49
N GLN A 204 35.94 1.21 12.31
CA GLN A 204 35.77 -0.23 12.15
C GLN A 204 36.17 -1.00 13.41
N PHE A 205 35.40 -2.04 13.74
CA PHE A 205 35.70 -2.95 14.83
C PHE A 205 36.73 -4.01 14.40
N VAL A 206 37.88 -4.01 15.06
CA VAL A 206 38.98 -4.96 14.83
C VAL A 206 39.01 -5.96 15.98
N PHE A 207 38.66 -7.20 15.69
CA PHE A 207 38.67 -8.30 16.65
C PHE A 207 40.00 -9.06 16.60
N PRO A 208 40.55 -9.50 17.75
CA PRO A 208 41.80 -10.27 17.77
C PRO A 208 41.61 -11.72 17.29
N PHE A 209 40.39 -12.25 17.35
CA PHE A 209 40.06 -13.60 16.91
C PHE A 209 39.36 -13.59 15.56
N GLN A 210 39.91 -14.33 14.59
CA GLN A 210 39.36 -14.41 13.23
C GLN A 210 37.94 -14.98 13.21
N SER A 211 37.61 -15.93 14.08
CA SER A 211 36.27 -16.51 14.19
C SER A 211 35.22 -15.46 14.57
N THR A 212 35.55 -14.58 15.51
CA THR A 212 34.72 -13.44 15.90
C THR A 212 34.59 -12.42 14.78
N ALA A 213 35.70 -12.06 14.12
CA ALA A 213 35.67 -11.16 12.98
C ALA A 213 34.78 -11.69 11.84
N ASN A 214 34.91 -12.98 11.51
CA ASN A 214 34.07 -13.64 10.50
C ASN A 214 32.59 -13.65 10.88
N GLY A 215 32.28 -13.89 12.15
CA GLY A 215 30.90 -13.83 12.66
C GLY A 215 30.31 -12.42 12.56
N TYR A 216 31.08 -11.40 12.94
CA TYR A 216 30.67 -10.00 12.87
C TYR A 216 30.46 -9.56 11.43
N ASN A 217 31.40 -9.86 10.54
CA ASN A 217 31.30 -9.51 9.12
C ASN A 217 30.10 -10.18 8.46
N ARG A 218 29.82 -11.45 8.77
CA ARG A 218 28.63 -12.14 8.25
C ARG A 218 27.33 -11.46 8.68
N ALA A 219 27.23 -11.08 9.95
CA ALA A 219 26.07 -10.38 10.48
C ALA A 219 25.94 -8.97 9.85
N ALA A 220 27.04 -8.23 9.71
CA ALA A 220 27.06 -6.91 9.08
C ALA A 220 26.69 -6.98 7.59
N THR A 221 27.14 -8.01 6.86
CA THR A 221 26.72 -8.27 5.48
C THR A 221 25.22 -8.55 5.42
N ALA A 222 24.69 -9.44 6.27
CA ALA A 222 23.25 -9.72 6.30
C ALA A 222 22.41 -8.47 6.61
N MET A 223 22.87 -7.61 7.51
CA MET A 223 22.24 -6.31 7.81
C MET A 223 22.24 -5.39 6.58
N THR A 224 23.35 -5.35 5.84
CA THR A 224 23.47 -4.56 4.59
C THR A 224 22.55 -5.11 3.50
N ASP A 225 22.48 -6.43 3.34
CA ASP A 225 21.63 -7.10 2.36
C ASP A 225 20.14 -6.86 2.66
N ALA A 226 19.74 -6.91 3.93
CA ALA A 226 18.38 -6.59 4.37
C ALA A 226 18.01 -5.11 4.12
N ALA A 227 18.95 -4.19 4.35
CA ALA A 227 18.77 -2.78 4.04
C ALA A 227 18.64 -2.55 2.52
N LYS A 228 19.47 -3.24 1.72
CA LYS A 228 19.37 -3.21 0.26
C LYS A 228 18.03 -3.74 -0.23
N ARG A 229 17.57 -4.88 0.31
CA ARG A 229 16.25 -5.45 -0.01
C ARG A 229 15.11 -4.46 0.29
N SER A 230 15.20 -3.72 1.39
CA SER A 230 14.23 -2.66 1.70
C SER A 230 14.20 -1.57 0.63
N SER A 231 15.37 -1.14 0.13
CA SER A 231 15.43 -0.16 -0.98
C SER A 231 14.89 -0.73 -2.31
N GLU A 232 15.09 -2.01 -2.58
CA GLU A 232 14.52 -2.68 -3.77
C GLU A 232 12.99 -2.71 -3.69
N LEU A 233 12.44 -3.03 -2.50
CA LEU A 233 11.01 -3.02 -2.22
C LEU A 233 10.38 -1.63 -2.35
N ASP A 234 11.12 -0.56 -2.07
CA ASP A 234 10.67 0.80 -2.36
C ASP A 234 10.50 1.06 -3.88
N GLY A 235 11.35 0.44 -4.71
CA GLY A 235 11.21 0.45 -6.17
C GLY A 235 10.03 -0.40 -6.66
N GLU A 236 9.80 -1.57 -6.06
CA GLU A 236 8.61 -2.40 -6.30
C GLU A 236 7.33 -1.62 -5.95
N ARG A 237 7.34 -0.83 -4.86
CA ARG A 237 6.22 0.04 -4.47
C ARG A 237 5.84 1.03 -5.56
N ALA A 238 6.82 1.73 -6.13
CA ALA A 238 6.58 2.68 -7.22
C ALA A 238 6.01 1.98 -8.47
N SER A 239 6.56 0.81 -8.79
CA SER A 239 6.08 0.00 -9.92
C SER A 239 4.64 -0.49 -9.72
N LEU A 240 4.29 -0.88 -8.49
CA LEU A 240 2.93 -1.30 -8.13
C LEU A 240 1.91 -0.17 -8.30
N ARG A 241 2.26 1.06 -7.91
CA ARG A 241 1.42 2.25 -8.17
C ARG A 241 1.18 2.48 -9.66
N GLN A 242 2.22 2.37 -10.48
CA GLN A 242 2.08 2.55 -11.93
C GLN A 242 1.21 1.44 -12.56
N SER A 243 1.37 0.20 -12.08
CA SER A 243 0.55 -0.93 -12.51
C SER A 243 -0.91 -0.73 -12.12
N ALA A 244 -1.19 -0.22 -10.91
CA ALA A 244 -2.54 0.13 -10.48
C ALA A 244 -3.17 1.20 -11.40
N LEU A 245 -2.46 2.30 -11.68
CA LEU A 245 -2.95 3.33 -12.61
C LEU A 245 -3.30 2.75 -13.98
N SER A 246 -2.42 1.92 -14.55
CA SER A 246 -2.67 1.27 -15.85
C SER A 246 -3.91 0.38 -15.83
N ARG A 247 -4.10 -0.40 -14.76
CA ARG A 247 -5.30 -1.23 -14.58
C ARG A 247 -6.57 -0.39 -14.46
N TRP A 248 -6.53 0.70 -13.71
CA TRP A 248 -7.67 1.60 -13.56
C TRP A 248 -8.03 2.35 -14.85
N LYS A 249 -7.05 2.68 -15.68
CA LYS A 249 -7.31 3.18 -17.03
C LYS A 249 -8.06 2.16 -17.88
N ALA A 250 -7.63 0.91 -17.87
CA ALA A 250 -8.30 -0.17 -18.61
C ALA A 250 -9.74 -0.39 -18.14
N PHE A 251 -9.99 -0.39 -16.83
CA PHE A 251 -11.34 -0.51 -16.25
C PHE A 251 -12.34 0.55 -16.75
N VAL A 252 -11.83 1.74 -17.08
CA VAL A 252 -12.64 2.84 -17.60
C VAL A 252 -12.89 2.72 -19.11
N GLU A 253 -12.05 1.97 -19.82
CA GLU A 253 -12.18 1.71 -21.26
C GLU A 253 -13.17 0.57 -21.58
N ASP A 254 -13.49 -0.28 -20.59
CA ASP A 254 -14.44 -1.40 -20.66
C ASP A 254 -15.91 -1.01 -20.35
#